data_AF-A0A2A5NQL3-F1
#
_entry.id   AF-A0A2A5NQL3-F1
#
_cell.length_a   1.000
_cell.length_b   1.000
_cell.length_c   1.000
_cell.angle_alpha   90.00
_cell.angle_beta   90.00
_cell.angle_gamma   90.00
#
_symmetry.space_group_name_H-M   'P 1'
#
loop_
_entity.id
_entity.type
_entity.pdbx_description
1 polymer ?
#
loop_
_entity_poly.entity_id
_entity_poly.type
_entity_poly.pdbx_seq_one_letter_code
_entity_poly.pdbx_strand_id
1 'polypeptide(L)'
;MTGLTYTGYENYSSVIPLLGGLIENLYQYWWEDYDTVADYVDFYVDGFDASDLAEMRNEFVSLDTDRADDNEVESFLGRMNANYRIGSDPGSGRALLREVGERVGELAEGAVPKVFD
;
A
#
# COMPACT_ATOMS: atom_id res chain seq x y z
N MET A 1 18.91 3.27 -2.87
CA MET A 1 17.61 3.94 -2.69
C MET A 1 16.70 3.40 -3.76
N THR A 2 15.54 2.90 -3.36
CA THR A 2 14.63 2.20 -4.25
C THR A 2 13.32 2.98 -4.37
N GLY A 3 13.23 3.92 -5.30
CA GLY A 3 12.02 4.72 -5.49
C GLY A 3 10.94 4.01 -6.32
N LEU A 4 9.77 4.66 -6.44
CA LEU A 4 8.64 4.19 -7.26
C LEU A 4 9.03 3.82 -8.69
N THR A 5 9.93 4.58 -9.32
CA THR A 5 10.35 4.37 -10.72
C THR A 5 11.19 3.13 -10.94
N TYR A 6 11.87 2.64 -9.90
CA TYR A 6 12.67 1.41 -9.94
C TYR A 6 11.83 0.16 -9.67
N THR A 7 10.67 0.33 -9.02
CA THR A 7 9.81 -0.76 -8.58
C THR A 7 8.69 -1.00 -9.59
N GLY A 8 8.50 -2.25 -9.98
CA GLY A 8 7.43 -2.68 -10.86
C GLY A 8 7.12 -4.16 -10.72
N TYR A 9 6.18 -4.64 -11.53
CA TYR A 9 5.68 -6.01 -11.48
C TYR A 9 6.76 -7.10 -11.50
N GLU A 10 7.88 -6.87 -12.19
CA GLU A 10 8.93 -7.87 -12.36
C GLU A 10 9.84 -8.03 -11.12
N ASN A 11 9.88 -7.03 -10.23
CA ASN A 11 10.84 -7.00 -9.12
C ASN A 11 10.24 -6.69 -7.75
N TYR A 12 8.96 -6.29 -7.65
CA TYR A 12 8.35 -5.90 -6.37
C TYR A 12 8.46 -6.99 -5.29
N SER A 13 8.32 -8.27 -5.65
CA SER A 13 8.42 -9.40 -4.71
C SER A 13 9.80 -9.57 -4.06
N SER A 14 10.82 -8.87 -4.57
CA SER A 14 12.17 -8.79 -3.98
C SER A 14 12.51 -7.45 -3.35
N VAL A 15 11.77 -6.40 -3.72
CA VAL A 15 12.07 -5.00 -3.36
C VAL A 15 11.16 -4.50 -2.25
N ILE A 16 9.88 -4.82 -2.33
CA ILE A 16 8.82 -4.51 -1.37
C ILE A 16 7.87 -5.70 -1.25
N PRO A 17 8.33 -6.89 -0.81
CA PRO A 17 7.50 -8.10 -0.80
C PRO A 17 6.19 -7.96 -0.03
N LEU A 18 6.18 -7.28 1.12
CA LEU A 18 4.99 -7.18 1.98
C LEU A 18 4.01 -6.12 1.45
N LEU A 19 4.50 -4.92 1.23
CA LEU A 19 3.72 -3.80 0.72
C LEU A 19 3.28 -4.01 -0.73
N GLY A 20 4.17 -4.57 -1.55
CA GLY A 20 3.86 -4.93 -2.93
C GLY A 20 2.79 -6.00 -3.01
N GLY A 21 2.82 -6.99 -2.10
CA GLY A 21 1.74 -7.95 -1.91
C GLY A 21 0.41 -7.28 -1.58
N LEU A 22 0.37 -6.32 -0.64
CA LEU A 22 -0.85 -5.57 -0.33
C LEU A 22 -1.40 -4.85 -1.56
N ILE A 23 -0.54 -4.11 -2.26
CA ILE A 23 -0.93 -3.27 -3.40
C ILE A 23 -1.44 -4.12 -4.56
N GLU A 24 -0.78 -5.24 -4.86
CA GLU A 24 -1.20 -6.19 -5.89
C GLU A 24 -2.55 -6.86 -5.55
N ASN A 25 -2.79 -7.14 -4.26
CA ASN A 25 -4.01 -7.83 -3.82
C ASN A 25 -5.24 -6.93 -3.78
N LEU A 26 -5.10 -5.60 -3.92
CA LEU A 26 -6.24 -4.69 -4.06
C LEU A 26 -7.12 -5.21 -5.21
N TYR A 27 -8.22 -5.87 -4.87
CA TYR A 27 -9.11 -6.51 -5.83
C TYR A 27 -10.18 -5.53 -6.31
N GLN A 28 -10.79 -5.82 -7.45
CA GLN A 28 -11.82 -4.96 -8.00
C GLN A 28 -13.00 -4.81 -7.02
N TYR A 29 -13.36 -3.56 -6.69
CA TYR A 29 -14.45 -3.24 -5.77
C TYR A 29 -14.20 -3.56 -4.28
N TRP A 30 -12.94 -3.68 -3.83
CA TRP A 30 -12.65 -3.88 -2.40
C TRP A 30 -13.30 -2.84 -1.48
N TRP A 31 -13.53 -1.62 -1.96
CA TRP A 31 -14.23 -0.55 -1.24
C TRP A 31 -15.73 -0.81 -1.01
N GLU A 32 -16.30 -1.87 -1.61
CA GLU A 32 -17.67 -2.33 -1.31
C GLU A 32 -17.70 -3.21 -0.06
N ASP A 33 -16.60 -3.89 0.24
CA ASP A 33 -16.45 -4.76 1.41
C ASP A 33 -15.76 -4.03 2.58
N TYR A 34 -14.93 -3.03 2.30
CA TYR A 34 -14.20 -2.24 3.29
C TYR A 34 -14.50 -0.74 3.15
N ASP A 35 -14.92 -0.11 4.25
CA ASP A 35 -15.32 1.31 4.28
C ASP A 35 -14.14 2.26 4.00
N THR A 36 -12.90 1.84 4.29
CA THR A 36 -11.69 2.66 4.16
C THR A 36 -10.47 1.84 3.71
N VAL A 37 -9.44 2.53 3.19
CA VAL A 37 -8.13 1.90 2.91
C VAL A 37 -7.53 1.30 4.18
N ALA A 38 -7.68 1.96 5.32
CA ALA A 38 -7.19 1.48 6.60
C ALA A 38 -7.86 0.15 7.00
N ASP A 39 -9.17 0.02 6.77
CA ASP A 39 -9.89 -1.24 7.01
C ASP A 39 -9.34 -2.37 6.11
N TYR A 40 -9.06 -2.07 4.83
CA TYR A 40 -8.45 -3.06 3.93
C TYR A 40 -7.03 -3.46 4.38
N VAL A 41 -6.22 -2.50 4.84
CA VAL A 41 -4.89 -2.78 5.40
C VAL A 41 -5.00 -3.69 6.61
N ASP A 42 -5.92 -3.41 7.53
CA ASP A 42 -6.16 -4.23 8.73
C ASP A 42 -6.56 -5.67 8.38
N PHE A 43 -7.39 -5.85 7.37
CA PHE A 43 -7.74 -7.17 6.86
C PHE A 43 -6.52 -7.89 6.25
N TYR A 44 -5.74 -7.20 5.41
CA TYR A 44 -4.60 -7.79 4.72
C TYR A 44 -3.50 -8.27 5.67
N VAL A 45 -3.23 -7.48 6.72
CA VAL A 45 -2.18 -7.75 7.70
C VAL A 45 -2.63 -8.66 8.84
N ASP A 46 -3.84 -9.24 8.76
CA ASP A 46 -4.25 -10.25 9.73
C ASP A 46 -3.27 -11.43 9.75
N GLY A 47 -2.78 -11.76 10.95
CA GLY A 47 -1.74 -12.77 11.14
C GLY A 47 -0.29 -12.31 10.92
N PHE A 48 -0.04 -11.05 10.54
CA PHE A 48 1.32 -10.50 10.50
C PHE A 48 1.85 -10.28 11.92
N ASP A 49 3.14 -10.54 12.12
CA ASP A 49 3.78 -10.22 13.39
C ASP A 49 4.37 -8.80 13.41
N ALA A 50 4.85 -8.37 14.57
CA ALA A 50 5.41 -7.03 14.74
C ALA A 50 6.66 -6.78 13.85
N SER A 51 7.40 -7.83 13.50
CA SER A 51 8.54 -7.68 12.59
C SER A 51 8.11 -7.54 11.14
N ASP A 52 7.05 -8.23 10.72
CA ASP A 52 6.45 -8.05 9.38
C ASP A 52 5.92 -6.62 9.22
N LEU A 53 5.19 -6.10 10.22
CA LEU A 53 4.67 -4.73 10.20
C LEU A 53 5.78 -3.68 10.16
N ALA A 54 6.85 -3.90 10.93
CA ALA A 54 8.02 -3.02 10.91
C ALA A 54 8.72 -3.03 9.55
N GLU A 55 8.83 -4.19 8.90
CA GLU A 55 9.43 -4.31 7.57
C GLU A 55 8.54 -3.68 6.50
N MET A 56 7.23 -3.91 6.54
CA MET A 56 6.26 -3.28 5.64
C MET A 56 6.31 -1.75 5.74
N ARG A 57 6.54 -1.19 6.94
CA ARG A 57 6.81 0.24 7.13
C ARG A 57 8.11 0.68 6.48
N ASN A 58 9.19 -0.10 6.60
CA ASN A 58 10.47 0.21 5.96
C ASN A 58 10.34 0.19 4.43
N GLU A 59 9.60 -0.78 3.89
CA GLU A 59 9.26 -0.87 2.47
C GLU A 59 8.53 0.39 2.01
N PHE A 60 7.51 0.85 2.76
CA PHE A 60 6.78 2.08 2.44
C PHE A 60 7.71 3.31 2.42
N VAL A 61 8.55 3.47 3.44
CA VAL A 61 9.55 4.55 3.50
C VAL A 61 10.52 4.48 2.31
N SER A 62 10.87 3.28 1.87
CA SER A 62 11.81 3.10 0.75
C SER A 62 11.26 3.65 -0.57
N LEU A 63 9.93 3.58 -0.78
CA LEU A 63 9.27 4.05 -2.00
C LEU A 63 9.40 5.56 -2.23
N ASP A 64 9.63 6.34 -1.16
CA ASP A 64 9.86 7.79 -1.21
C ASP A 64 8.73 8.55 -1.94
N THR A 65 7.48 8.19 -1.64
CA THR A 65 6.26 8.72 -2.29
C THR A 65 6.14 10.24 -2.19
N ASP A 66 6.70 10.85 -1.14
CA ASP A 66 6.68 12.29 -0.92
C ASP A 66 7.50 13.08 -1.96
N ARG A 67 8.49 12.44 -2.58
CA ARG A 67 9.32 13.05 -3.63
C ARG A 67 8.84 12.74 -5.05
N ALA A 68 7.97 11.76 -5.20
CA ALA A 68 7.40 11.40 -6.50
C ALA A 68 6.32 12.38 -6.92
N ASP A 69 6.16 12.61 -8.23
CA ASP A 69 4.98 13.30 -8.76
C ASP A 69 3.77 12.35 -8.89
N ASP A 70 2.59 12.91 -9.14
CA ASP A 70 1.36 12.10 -9.23
C ASP A 70 1.40 11.13 -10.41
N ASN A 71 2.03 11.47 -11.54
CA ASN A 71 2.14 10.56 -12.67
C ASN A 71 3.04 9.36 -12.36
N GLU A 72 4.12 9.58 -11.61
CA GLU A 72 5.01 8.51 -11.13
C GLU A 72 4.27 7.56 -10.18
N VAL A 73 3.42 8.10 -9.30
CA VAL A 73 2.56 7.32 -8.40
C VAL A 73 1.54 6.50 -9.18
N GLU A 74 0.77 7.12 -10.07
CA GLU A 74 -0.23 6.42 -10.90
C GLU A 74 0.44 5.34 -11.78
N SER A 75 1.61 5.66 -12.34
CA SER A 75 2.37 4.70 -13.14
C SER A 75 2.88 3.52 -12.31
N PHE A 76 3.31 3.75 -11.07
CA PHE A 76 3.73 2.71 -10.16
C PHE A 76 2.55 1.80 -9.79
N LEU A 77 1.43 2.37 -9.35
CA LEU A 77 0.25 1.59 -8.98
C LEU A 77 -0.30 0.79 -10.18
N GLY A 78 -0.25 1.37 -11.38
CA GLY A 78 -0.56 0.67 -12.63
C GLY A 78 0.39 -0.49 -12.92
N ARG A 79 1.71 -0.32 -12.70
CA ARG A 79 2.69 -1.44 -12.79
C ARG A 79 2.41 -2.53 -11.76
N MET A 80 1.90 -2.18 -10.59
CA MET A 80 1.59 -3.12 -9.51
C MET A 80 0.22 -3.81 -9.69
N ASN A 81 -0.51 -3.52 -10.77
CA ASN A 81 -1.86 -4.02 -11.00
C ASN A 81 -2.84 -3.68 -9.86
N ALA A 82 -2.64 -2.54 -9.20
CA ALA A 82 -3.48 -2.12 -8.08
C ALA A 82 -4.90 -1.78 -8.57
N ASN A 83 -5.91 -2.51 -8.08
CA ASN A 83 -7.31 -2.15 -8.36
C ASN A 83 -7.82 -1.17 -7.30
N TYR A 84 -7.43 0.08 -7.43
CA TYR A 84 -8.08 1.18 -6.75
C TYR A 84 -8.99 1.89 -7.74
N ARG A 85 -9.94 2.66 -7.22
CA ARG A 85 -10.78 3.51 -8.06
C ARG A 85 -9.84 4.47 -8.80
N ILE A 86 -9.47 4.14 -10.04
CA ILE A 86 -8.90 5.08 -11.03
C ILE A 86 -10.06 6.02 -11.38
N GLY A 87 -10.39 6.87 -10.41
CA GLY A 87 -11.68 7.53 -10.30
C GLY A 87 -11.54 8.97 -10.68
N SER A 88 -11.07 9.26 -11.89
CA SER A 88 -11.19 10.57 -12.58
C SER A 88 -10.53 11.79 -11.93
N ASP A 89 -10.15 11.73 -10.66
CA ASP A 89 -9.60 12.83 -9.88
C ASP A 89 -8.07 12.69 -9.77
N PRO A 90 -7.31 13.69 -10.22
CA PRO A 90 -5.87 13.74 -10.02
C PRO A 90 -5.50 13.56 -8.55
N GLY A 91 -4.51 12.69 -8.27
CA GLY A 91 -3.97 12.47 -6.92
C GLY A 91 -4.65 11.34 -6.12
N SER A 92 -5.61 10.62 -6.70
CA SER A 92 -6.25 9.46 -6.05
C SER A 92 -5.27 8.34 -5.67
N GLY A 93 -4.28 8.04 -6.51
CA GLY A 93 -3.23 7.08 -6.17
C GLY A 93 -2.32 7.54 -5.03
N ARG A 94 -2.02 8.85 -4.95
CA ARG A 94 -1.25 9.41 -3.82
C ARG A 94 -2.05 9.33 -2.52
N ALA A 95 -3.35 9.65 -2.57
CA ALA A 95 -4.22 9.55 -1.40
C ALA A 95 -4.26 8.11 -0.88
N LEU A 96 -4.42 7.13 -1.77
CA LEU A 96 -4.35 5.71 -1.43
C LEU A 96 -3.03 5.35 -0.73
N LEU A 97 -1.89 5.65 -1.36
CA LEU A 97 -0.58 5.32 -0.78
C LEU A 97 -0.35 6.03 0.56
N ARG A 98 -0.82 7.27 0.71
CA ARG A 98 -0.73 7.99 1.98
C ARG A 98 -1.52 7.28 3.07
N GLU A 99 -2.78 6.90 2.80
CA GLU A 99 -3.61 6.19 3.79
C GLU A 99 -3.01 4.82 4.14
N VAL A 100 -2.47 4.08 3.16
CA VAL A 100 -1.71 2.84 3.41
C VAL A 100 -0.52 3.11 4.33
N GLY A 101 0.30 4.11 4.01
CA GLY A 101 1.48 4.45 4.78
C GLY A 101 1.18 4.90 6.21
N GLU A 102 0.15 5.73 6.39
CA GLU A 102 -0.34 6.16 7.70
C GLU A 102 -0.75 4.93 8.53
N ARG A 103 -1.58 4.04 7.97
CA ARG A 103 -2.06 2.88 8.71
C ARG A 103 -0.95 1.88 9.03
N VAL A 104 -0.08 1.57 8.07
CA VAL A 104 1.10 0.71 8.28
C VAL A 104 2.02 1.30 9.36
N GLY A 105 2.18 2.62 9.40
CA GLY A 105 2.93 3.34 10.43
C GLY A 105 2.34 3.12 11.83
N GLU A 106 1.04 3.32 11.99
CA GLU A 106 0.34 3.09 13.25
C GLU A 106 0.48 1.63 13.73
N LEU A 107 0.29 0.67 12.84
CA LEU A 107 0.41 -0.76 13.15
C LEU A 107 1.83 -1.14 13.59
N ALA A 108 2.85 -0.64 12.89
CA ALA A 108 4.25 -0.84 13.28
C ALA A 108 4.59 -0.18 14.64
N GLU A 109 3.85 0.84 15.06
CA GLU A 109 3.96 1.49 16.37
C GLU A 109 3.11 0.81 17.46
N GLY A 110 2.43 -0.28 17.13
CA GLY A 110 1.67 -1.11 18.07
C GLY A 110 0.18 -0.83 18.10
N ALA A 111 -0.37 -0.13 17.10
CA ALA A 111 -1.82 -0.05 16.93
C ALA A 111 -2.41 -1.44 16.70
N VAL A 112 -3.65 -1.64 17.15
CA VAL A 112 -4.37 -2.90 17.01
C VAL A 112 -5.16 -2.86 15.69
N PRO A 113 -5.02 -3.88 14.81
CA PRO A 113 -5.87 -4.02 13.63
C PRO A 113 -7.34 -4.18 14.04
N LYS A 114 -8.25 -3.63 13.25
CA LYS A 114 -9.67 -3.94 13.33
C LYS A 114 -9.87 -5.43 13.02
N VAL A 115 -10.73 -6.07 13.81
CA VAL A 115 -11.15 -7.46 13.57
C VAL A 115 -12.38 -7.44 12.67
N PHE A 116 -12.35 -8.25 11.62
CA PHE A 116 -13.48 -8.46 10.71
C PHE A 116 -14.08 -9.84 11.01
N ASP A 117 -15.39 -9.87 11.30
CA ASP A 117 -16.16 -11.09 11.62
C ASP A 117 -16.64 -11.83 10.36
#